data_AF-A0A7J5HLG6-F1
#
_entry.id   AF-A0A7J5HLG6-F1
#
_cell.length_a   1.000
_cell.length_b   1.000
_cell.length_c   1.000
_cell.angle_alpha   90.00
_cell.angle_beta   90.00
_cell.angle_gamma   90.00
#
_symmetry.space_group_name_H-M   'P 1'
#
loop_
_entity.id
_entity.type
_entity.pdbx_description
1 polymer ?
#
loop_
_entity_poly.entity_id
_entity_poly.type
_entity_poly.pdbx_seq_one_letter_code
_entity_poly.pdbx_strand_id
1 'polypeptide(L)'
;MDRTHSSINSLLEQATCIARRSKEAAGETESTEGYKRRQTEELIKFANDNGLWIDLSHLNITYMDRGGENEVFHDGNVSVVKLNNFEYAGDDLENFFIRIAAHNKFFGNVPYQMIGFAYNSQQEFCAVLVQPYILAEREATEDEIAA
;
A
#
# COMPACT_ATOMS: atom_id res chain seq x y z
N MET A 1 3.32 13.13 24.82
CA MET A 1 4.00 12.92 23.53
C MET A 1 4.03 11.43 23.28
N ASP A 2 3.15 10.99 22.39
CA ASP A 2 2.81 9.61 22.09
C ASP A 2 3.93 8.97 21.24
N ARG A 3 4.65 8.00 21.82
CA ARG A 3 5.82 7.36 21.20
C ARG A 3 5.46 6.19 20.28
N THR A 4 4.18 5.93 20.07
CA THR A 4 3.71 4.77 19.29
C THR A 4 3.59 5.08 17.79
N HIS A 5 3.48 6.36 17.42
CA HIS A 5 3.42 6.81 16.02
C HIS A 5 4.77 6.82 15.28
N SER A 6 5.90 6.65 15.99
CA SER A 6 7.22 6.95 15.44
C SER A 6 7.84 5.88 14.53
N SER A 7 7.49 4.60 14.68
CA SER A 7 8.05 3.53 13.84
C SER A 7 7.20 3.25 12.59
N ILE A 8 5.89 3.40 12.71
CA ILE A 8 4.93 3.03 11.68
C ILE A 8 4.88 4.08 10.55
N ASN A 9 4.87 5.38 10.90
CA ASN A 9 5.02 6.44 9.89
C ASN A 9 6.40 6.37 9.22
N SER A 10 7.42 5.85 9.91
CA SER A 10 8.75 5.74 9.34
C SER A 10 8.83 4.76 8.16
N LEU A 11 8.02 3.68 8.12
CA LEU A 11 8.10 2.73 7.02
C LEU A 11 7.55 3.33 5.73
N LEU A 12 6.34 3.90 5.78
CA LEU A 12 5.73 4.55 4.64
C LEU A 12 6.61 5.71 4.13
N GLU A 13 7.16 6.51 5.04
CA GLU A 13 8.07 7.61 4.71
C GLU A 13 9.38 7.11 4.07
N GLN A 14 9.97 6.03 4.60
CA GLN A 14 11.20 5.44 4.04
C GLN A 14 10.97 4.84 2.66
N ALA A 15 9.88 4.07 2.48
CA ALA A 15 9.51 3.51 1.18
C ALA A 15 9.24 4.63 0.16
N THR A 16 8.56 5.70 0.57
CA THR A 16 8.35 6.91 -0.25
C THR A 16 9.69 7.54 -0.66
N CYS A 17 10.63 7.69 0.29
CA CYS A 17 11.95 8.24 0.01
C CYS A 17 12.75 7.39 -0.98
N ILE A 18 12.65 6.06 -0.89
CA ILE A 18 13.31 5.13 -1.81
C ILE A 18 12.72 5.24 -3.22
N ALA A 19 11.39 5.23 -3.34
CA ALA A 19 10.71 5.39 -4.61
C ALA A 19 11.09 6.71 -5.30
N ARG A 20 11.13 7.81 -4.52
CA ARG A 20 11.52 9.14 -5.02
C ARG A 20 12.99 9.24 -5.42
N ARG A 21 13.92 8.68 -4.64
CA ARG A 21 15.36 8.72 -4.96
C ARG A 21 15.72 7.90 -6.19
N SER A 22 14.99 6.81 -6.43
CA SER A 22 15.15 6.00 -7.64
C SER A 22 14.86 6.81 -8.91
N LYS A 23 14.00 7.84 -8.81
CA LYS A 23 13.68 8.80 -9.89
C LYS A 23 14.85 9.70 -10.23
N GLU A 24 15.43 10.29 -9.19
CA GLU A 24 16.55 11.23 -9.31
C GLU A 24 17.78 10.56 -9.94
N ALA A 25 17.97 9.27 -9.69
CA ALA A 25 19.09 8.49 -10.21
C ALA A 25 18.93 7.99 -11.66
N ALA A 26 17.69 7.94 -12.21
CA ALA A 26 17.42 7.34 -13.52
C ALA A 26 17.79 8.23 -14.72
N GLY A 27 17.80 9.57 -14.55
CA GLY A 27 17.99 10.51 -15.66
C GLY A 27 16.87 10.43 -16.71
N GLU A 28 16.91 11.30 -17.74
CA GLU A 28 15.88 11.35 -18.80
C GLU A 28 15.91 10.18 -19.81
N THR A 29 16.83 9.21 -19.65
CA THR A 29 17.16 8.23 -20.71
C THR A 29 16.58 6.83 -20.51
N GLU A 30 15.94 6.54 -19.37
CA GLU A 30 15.33 5.24 -19.13
C GLU A 30 13.85 5.22 -19.56
N SER A 31 13.39 4.11 -20.15
CA SER A 31 11.96 3.95 -20.44
C SER A 31 11.15 3.96 -19.14
N THR A 32 9.91 4.43 -19.22
CA THR A 32 9.03 4.55 -18.04
C THR A 32 8.76 3.20 -17.36
N GLU A 33 8.67 2.11 -18.12
CA GLU A 33 8.63 0.73 -17.58
C GLU A 33 9.92 0.33 -16.83
N GLY A 34 11.09 0.74 -17.34
CA GLY A 34 12.38 0.46 -16.69
C GLY A 34 12.51 1.17 -15.34
N TYR A 35 11.92 2.34 -15.23
CA TYR A 35 11.89 3.13 -14.02
C TYR A 35 11.04 2.49 -12.90
N LYS A 36 9.79 2.06 -13.18
CA LYS A 36 8.97 1.30 -12.24
C LYS A 36 9.68 0.04 -11.75
N ARG A 37 10.33 -0.68 -12.68
CA ARG A 37 11.12 -1.89 -12.35
C ARG A 37 12.23 -1.58 -11.35
N ARG A 38 13.01 -0.51 -11.54
CA ARG A 38 14.06 -0.12 -10.58
C ARG A 38 13.48 0.21 -9.21
N GLN A 39 12.38 0.97 -9.14
CA GLN A 39 11.74 1.28 -7.86
C GLN A 39 11.32 0.00 -7.12
N THR A 40 10.74 -0.96 -7.83
CA THR A 40 10.39 -2.27 -7.27
C THR A 40 11.63 -3.00 -6.75
N GLU A 41 12.72 -3.05 -7.51
CA GLU A 41 13.98 -3.70 -7.12
C GLU A 41 14.57 -3.09 -5.84
N GLU A 42 14.58 -1.77 -5.72
CA GLU A 42 15.07 -1.07 -4.53
C GLU A 42 14.17 -1.30 -3.30
N LEU A 43 12.84 -1.35 -3.48
CA LEU A 43 11.91 -1.66 -2.40
C LEU A 43 12.03 -3.12 -1.93
N ILE A 44 12.24 -4.07 -2.85
CA ILE A 44 12.53 -5.47 -2.52
C ILE A 44 13.83 -5.57 -1.73
N LYS A 45 14.89 -4.89 -2.17
CA LYS A 45 16.16 -4.84 -1.46
C LYS A 45 15.97 -4.27 -0.05
N PHE A 46 15.25 -3.17 0.08
CA PHE A 46 14.92 -2.57 1.37
C PHE A 46 14.15 -3.53 2.28
N ALA A 47 13.19 -4.29 1.73
CA ALA A 47 12.44 -5.28 2.49
C ALA A 47 13.31 -6.42 3.01
N ASN A 48 14.23 -6.93 2.17
CA ASN A 48 15.21 -7.94 2.55
C ASN A 48 16.15 -7.46 3.65
N ASP A 49 16.74 -6.27 3.48
CA ASP A 49 17.75 -5.72 4.38
C ASP A 49 17.20 -5.42 5.79
N ASN A 50 15.89 -5.18 5.89
CA ASN A 50 15.24 -4.73 7.14
C ASN A 50 14.21 -5.72 7.71
N GLY A 51 14.05 -6.90 7.10
CA GLY A 51 13.09 -7.92 7.58
C GLY A 51 11.64 -7.47 7.51
N LEU A 52 11.24 -6.79 6.43
CA LEU A 52 9.90 -6.19 6.26
C LEU A 52 8.91 -7.07 5.50
N TRP A 53 9.27 -8.34 5.25
CA TRP A 53 8.39 -9.30 4.60
C TRP A 53 7.32 -9.81 5.56
N ILE A 54 6.06 -9.68 5.17
CA ILE A 54 4.92 -10.15 5.93
C ILE A 54 4.53 -11.54 5.44
N ASP A 55 4.61 -12.51 6.33
CA ASP A 55 4.06 -13.84 6.11
C ASP A 55 2.58 -13.84 6.51
N LEU A 56 1.71 -13.83 5.51
CA LEU A 56 0.26 -13.81 5.69
C LEU A 56 -0.27 -15.10 6.33
N SER A 57 0.45 -16.23 6.21
CA SER A 57 0.03 -17.50 6.82
C SER A 57 0.09 -17.46 8.35
N HIS A 58 0.87 -16.54 8.91
CA HIS A 58 0.93 -16.29 10.35
C HIS A 58 -0.09 -15.25 10.84
N LEU A 59 -0.86 -14.64 9.93
CA LEU A 59 -1.93 -13.72 10.28
C LEU A 59 -3.27 -14.46 10.33
N ASN A 60 -4.07 -14.20 11.37
CA ASN A 60 -5.44 -14.71 11.44
C ASN A 60 -6.37 -13.84 10.59
N ILE A 61 -6.28 -13.98 9.27
CA ILE A 61 -7.03 -13.17 8.30
C ILE A 61 -7.86 -14.05 7.37
N THR A 62 -9.00 -13.53 6.91
CA THR A 62 -9.92 -14.23 5.99
C THR A 62 -10.03 -13.45 4.69
N TYR A 63 -9.82 -14.10 3.54
CA TYR A 63 -9.98 -13.47 2.23
C TYR A 63 -11.40 -12.92 2.04
N MET A 64 -11.52 -11.70 1.55
CA MET A 64 -12.80 -11.05 1.27
C MET A 64 -13.03 -10.91 -0.23
N ASP A 65 -12.12 -10.21 -0.91
CA ASP A 65 -12.31 -9.82 -2.31
C ASP A 65 -10.98 -9.45 -2.98
N ARG A 66 -10.98 -9.38 -4.31
CA ARG A 66 -9.88 -8.90 -5.13
C ARG A 66 -10.38 -7.88 -6.15
N GLY A 67 -9.95 -6.64 -5.98
CA GLY A 67 -10.13 -5.57 -6.96
C GLY A 67 -9.02 -5.58 -8.03
N GLY A 68 -8.94 -4.49 -8.81
CA GLY A 68 -7.93 -4.35 -9.86
C GLY A 68 -6.48 -4.34 -9.37
N GLU A 69 -6.22 -3.75 -8.20
CA GLU A 69 -4.86 -3.64 -7.62
C GLU A 69 -4.72 -4.27 -6.22
N ASN A 70 -5.82 -4.58 -5.52
CA ASN A 70 -5.80 -5.00 -4.12
C ASN A 70 -6.41 -6.39 -3.96
N GLU A 71 -5.70 -7.30 -3.29
CA GLU A 71 -6.32 -8.42 -2.56
C GLU A 71 -6.64 -7.97 -1.13
N VAL A 72 -7.87 -8.22 -0.67
CA VAL A 72 -8.38 -7.72 0.61
C VAL A 72 -8.75 -8.88 1.52
N PHE A 73 -8.31 -8.78 2.78
CA PHE A 73 -8.55 -9.76 3.82
C PHE A 73 -9.12 -9.08 5.06
N HIS A 74 -10.09 -9.70 5.72
CA HIS A 74 -10.62 -9.27 7.02
C HIS A 74 -9.75 -9.81 8.15
N ASP A 75 -9.44 -9.00 9.17
CA ASP A 75 -8.65 -9.43 10.34
C ASP A 75 -9.47 -10.19 11.42
N GLY A 76 -10.76 -10.41 11.15
CA GLY A 76 -11.71 -11.00 12.07
C GLY A 76 -12.25 -10.03 13.13
N ASN A 77 -11.81 -8.77 13.12
CA ASN A 77 -12.12 -7.75 14.11
C ASN A 77 -12.65 -6.47 13.45
N VAL A 78 -11.80 -5.44 13.34
CA VAL A 78 -12.17 -4.06 13.00
C VAL A 78 -11.34 -3.51 11.85
N SER A 79 -10.51 -4.34 11.21
CA SER A 79 -9.61 -3.89 10.15
C SER A 79 -9.60 -4.84 8.96
N VAL A 80 -9.17 -4.30 7.83
CA VAL A 80 -8.80 -5.08 6.66
C VAL A 80 -7.30 -4.96 6.40
N VAL A 81 -6.72 -6.07 5.96
CA VAL A 81 -5.38 -6.13 5.37
C VAL A 81 -5.53 -6.10 3.86
N LYS A 82 -4.77 -5.24 3.18
CA LYS A 82 -4.75 -5.13 1.72
C LYS A 82 -3.35 -5.38 1.19
N LEU A 83 -3.26 -6.20 0.15
CA LEU A 83 -2.05 -6.39 -0.66
C LEU A 83 -2.22 -5.57 -1.93
N ASN A 84 -1.57 -4.40 -2.01
CA ASN A 84 -1.61 -3.54 -3.19
C ASN A 84 -0.43 -3.84 -4.12
N ASN A 85 -0.69 -4.32 -5.33
CA ASN A 85 0.33 -4.71 -6.31
C ASN A 85 0.87 -3.54 -7.16
N PHE A 86 0.49 -2.30 -6.84
CA PHE A 86 0.89 -1.08 -7.58
C PHE A 86 0.41 -1.01 -9.03
N GLU A 87 -0.60 -1.79 -9.44
CA GLU A 87 -1.12 -1.79 -10.82
C GLU A 87 -1.53 -0.36 -11.25
N TYR A 88 -2.26 0.36 -10.40
CA TYR A 88 -2.69 1.73 -10.68
C TYR A 88 -1.68 2.81 -10.25
N ALA A 89 -0.45 2.46 -9.90
CA ALA A 89 0.61 3.46 -9.71
C ALA A 89 1.07 4.09 -11.04
N GLY A 90 0.73 3.48 -12.18
CA GLY A 90 1.31 3.81 -13.47
C GLY A 90 2.79 3.41 -13.51
N ASP A 91 3.60 4.21 -14.21
CA ASP A 91 5.04 3.96 -14.37
C ASP A 91 5.90 4.50 -13.21
N ASP A 92 5.29 5.19 -12.24
CA ASP A 92 5.98 5.77 -11.08
C ASP A 92 5.32 5.33 -9.78
N LEU A 93 6.01 4.49 -9.01
CA LEU A 93 5.55 4.03 -7.70
C LEU A 93 5.38 5.18 -6.70
N GLU A 94 6.03 6.34 -6.91
CA GLU A 94 5.81 7.55 -6.10
C GLU A 94 4.32 7.95 -6.09
N ASN A 95 3.61 7.73 -7.20
CA ASN A 95 2.17 8.02 -7.30
C ASN A 95 1.34 7.23 -6.29
N PHE A 96 1.70 5.97 -6.02
CA PHE A 96 1.03 5.18 -4.98
C PHE A 96 1.22 5.85 -3.60
N PHE A 97 2.46 6.21 -3.25
CA PHE A 97 2.76 6.81 -1.95
C PHE A 97 2.09 8.18 -1.77
N ILE A 98 2.05 9.01 -2.83
CA ILE A 98 1.33 10.29 -2.83
C ILE A 98 -0.16 10.06 -2.57
N ARG A 99 -0.78 9.05 -3.20
CA ARG A 99 -2.20 8.72 -2.97
C ARG A 99 -2.47 8.26 -1.54
N ILE A 100 -1.58 7.45 -0.96
CA ILE A 100 -1.69 7.03 0.45
C ILE A 100 -1.59 8.24 1.39
N ALA A 101 -0.60 9.12 1.16
CA ALA A 101 -0.43 10.32 1.97
C ALA A 101 -1.63 11.28 1.85
N ALA A 102 -2.16 11.46 0.64
CA ALA A 102 -3.36 12.26 0.40
C ALA A 102 -4.58 11.65 1.11
N HIS A 103 -4.81 10.34 0.96
CA HIS A 103 -5.90 9.63 1.65
C HIS A 103 -5.81 9.84 3.16
N ASN A 104 -4.64 9.62 3.77
CA ASN A 104 -4.45 9.76 5.21
C ASN A 104 -4.67 11.21 5.70
N LYS A 105 -4.38 12.20 4.85
CA LYS A 105 -4.62 13.61 5.15
C LYS A 105 -6.12 13.97 5.08
N PHE A 106 -6.83 13.47 4.07
CA PHE A 106 -8.24 13.84 3.84
C PHE A 106 -9.23 12.95 4.60
N PHE A 107 -8.87 11.69 4.89
CA PHE A 107 -9.69 10.69 5.56
C PHE A 107 -8.99 10.16 6.81
N GLY A 108 -8.59 11.07 7.71
CA GLY A 108 -7.83 10.74 8.92
C GLY A 108 -8.55 9.83 9.91
N ASN A 109 -9.87 9.62 9.76
CA ASN A 109 -10.65 8.66 10.54
C ASN A 109 -10.50 7.21 10.05
N VAL A 110 -9.99 6.99 8.83
CA VAL A 110 -9.79 5.66 8.23
C VAL A 110 -8.43 5.57 7.52
N PRO A 111 -7.33 5.83 8.25
CA PRO A 111 -6.01 5.93 7.66
C PRO A 111 -5.51 4.56 7.18
N TYR A 112 -4.74 4.59 6.10
CA TYR A 112 -3.87 3.48 5.72
C TYR A 112 -2.61 3.48 6.56
N GLN A 113 -2.29 2.31 7.08
CA GLN A 113 -1.02 2.01 7.71
C GLN A 113 -0.25 1.00 6.85
N MET A 114 0.96 1.33 6.43
CA MET A 114 1.84 0.36 5.79
C MET A 114 2.57 -0.46 6.86
N ILE A 115 2.51 -1.80 6.76
CA ILE A 115 3.15 -2.71 7.72
C ILE A 115 4.31 -3.51 7.14
N GLY A 116 4.45 -3.57 5.82
CA GLY A 116 5.54 -4.28 5.16
C GLY A 116 5.25 -4.56 3.69
N PHE A 117 5.88 -5.62 3.18
CA PHE A 117 5.73 -6.09 1.81
C PHE A 117 5.40 -7.58 1.79
N ALA A 118 4.74 -8.04 0.74
CA ALA A 118 4.43 -9.46 0.53
C ALA A 118 4.31 -9.76 -0.97
N TYR A 119 4.28 -11.05 -1.31
CA TYR A 119 3.79 -11.48 -2.62
C TYR A 119 2.33 -11.91 -2.48
N ASN A 120 1.48 -11.46 -3.40
CA ASN A 120 0.07 -11.87 -3.43
C ASN A 120 -0.12 -13.28 -4.02
N SER A 121 -1.37 -13.72 -4.17
CA SER A 121 -1.69 -15.04 -4.71
C SER A 121 -1.17 -15.27 -6.15
N GLN A 122 -0.91 -14.20 -6.90
CA GLN A 122 -0.38 -14.20 -8.26
C GLN A 122 1.14 -13.97 -8.34
N GLN A 123 1.84 -13.99 -7.20
CA GLN A 123 3.29 -13.73 -7.12
C GLN A 123 3.67 -12.31 -7.56
N GLU A 124 2.75 -11.35 -7.43
CA GLU A 124 3.03 -9.93 -7.65
C GLU A 124 3.55 -9.29 -6.36
N PHE A 125 4.52 -8.40 -6.48
CA PHE A 125 5.08 -7.66 -5.36
C PHE A 125 4.08 -6.62 -4.85
N CYS A 126 3.76 -6.67 -3.55
CA CYS A 126 2.74 -5.83 -2.95
C CYS A 126 3.24 -5.04 -1.74
N ALA A 127 2.73 -3.82 -1.59
CA ALA A 127 2.68 -3.15 -0.30
C ALA A 127 1.57 -3.79 0.56
N VAL A 128 1.88 -4.07 1.83
CA VAL A 128 0.90 -4.57 2.80
C VAL A 128 0.37 -3.39 3.61
N LEU A 129 -0.91 -3.12 3.46
CA LEU A 129 -1.62 -2.03 4.13
C LEU A 129 -2.63 -2.59 5.13
N VAL A 130 -2.78 -1.92 6.27
CA VAL A 130 -3.87 -2.12 7.22
C VAL A 130 -4.75 -0.87 7.19
N GLN A 131 -6.06 -1.06 7.20
CA GLN A 131 -7.03 0.03 7.24
C GLN A 131 -8.20 -0.37 8.14
N PRO A 132 -8.79 0.57 8.91
CA PRO A 132 -10.06 0.31 9.59
C PRO A 132 -11.13 -0.19 8.61
N TYR A 133 -11.87 -1.23 9.01
CA TYR A 133 -12.96 -1.79 8.22
C TYR A 133 -14.22 -0.92 8.40
N ILE A 134 -14.71 -0.36 7.30
CA ILE A 134 -15.93 0.46 7.30
C ILE A 134 -17.11 -0.44 6.96
N LEU A 135 -18.00 -0.64 7.93
CA LEU A 135 -19.31 -1.23 7.70
C LEU A 135 -20.25 -0.13 7.20
N ALA A 136 -20.69 -0.22 5.95
CA ALA A 136 -21.79 0.61 5.47
C ALA A 136 -23.10 0.10 6.10
N GLU A 137 -23.89 0.98 6.71
CA GLU A 137 -25.20 0.61 7.27
C GLU A 137 -26.21 0.22 6.18
N ARG A 138 -26.08 0.82 5.00
CA ARG A 138 -26.85 0.51 3.79
C ARG A 138 -26.07 0.97 2.55
N GLU A 139 -26.45 0.46 1.39
CA GLU A 139 -25.95 0.97 0.11
C GLU A 139 -26.47 2.40 -0.15
N ALA A 140 -25.71 3.15 -0.95
CA ALA A 140 -26.18 4.43 -1.49
C ALA A 140 -27.32 4.19 -2.47
N THR A 141 -28.38 4.99 -2.41
CA THR A 141 -29.48 4.90 -3.38
C THR A 141 -29.07 5.53 -4.71
N GLU A 142 -29.75 5.16 -5.80
CA GLU A 142 -29.49 5.75 -7.13
C GLU A 142 -29.65 7.29 -7.11
N ASP A 143 -30.64 7.80 -6.38
CA ASP A 143 -30.87 9.24 -6.21
C ASP A 143 -29.71 9.94 -5.48
N GLU A 144 -29.06 9.28 -4.53
CA GLU A 144 -27.89 9.80 -3.80
C GLU A 144 -26.62 9.81 -4.66
N ILE A 145 -26.52 8.90 -5.64
CA ILE A 145 -25.37 8.80 -6.56
C ILE A 145 -25.50 9.83 -7.71
N ALA A 146 -26.72 10.17 -8.12
CA ALA A 146 -26.99 11.03 -9.27
C ALA A 146 -26.91 12.55 -9.00
N ALA A 147 -26.67 12.96 -7.74
CA ALA A 147 -26.60 14.35 -7.30
C ALA A 147 -25.18 14.94 -7.35
#